data_AF-A0A822HS18-F1
#
_entry.id   AF-A0A822HS18-F1
#
_cell.length_a   1.000
_cell.length_b   1.000
_cell.length_c   1.000
_cell.angle_alpha   90.00
_cell.angle_beta   90.00
_cell.angle_gamma   90.00
#
_symmetry.space_group_name_H-M   'P 1'
#
loop_
_entity.id
_entity.type
_entity.pdbx_description
1 polymer ?
#
loop_
_entity_poly.entity_id
_entity_poly.type
_entity_poly.pdbx_seq_one_letter_code
_entity_poly.pdbx_strand_id
1 'polypeptide(L)'
;NGDRPLAYMSKKLTRTQINWPTIEQECYAIVQAIEKWDKYLRGHEFILETDHEPLIHFANKEQLNKRCERWRLKLAEYRFKVKHIQGKKNHMADYLSRSPV
;
A
#
# COMPACT_ATOMS: atom_id res chain seq x y z
N ASN A 1 -16.48 -19.66 -1.74
CA ASN A 1 -15.39 -19.21 -2.64
C ASN A 1 -14.44 -18.35 -1.84
N GLY A 2 -13.37 -18.95 -1.32
CA GLY A 2 -12.37 -18.22 -0.52
C GLY A 2 -11.38 -17.53 -1.44
N ASP A 3 -11.07 -16.27 -1.15
CA ASP A 3 -9.99 -15.54 -1.81
C ASP A 3 -8.68 -16.33 -1.59
N ARG A 4 -8.11 -16.83 -2.69
CA ARG A 4 -6.82 -17.53 -2.65
C ARG A 4 -5.72 -16.51 -2.98
N PRO A 5 -4.82 -16.22 -2.04
CA PRO A 5 -3.70 -15.32 -2.29
C PRO A 5 -2.80 -15.90 -3.40
N LEU A 6 -2.40 -15.06 -4.36
CA LEU A 6 -1.37 -15.45 -5.33
C LEU A 6 0.01 -15.46 -4.69
N ALA A 7 0.28 -14.47 -3.85
CA ALA A 7 1.52 -14.32 -3.12
C ALA A 7 1.36 -13.35 -1.94
N TYR A 8 2.31 -13.40 -1.02
CA TYR A 8 2.43 -12.48 0.11
C TYR A 8 3.77 -11.77 0.08
N MET A 9 3.82 -10.58 0.68
CA MET A 9 5.08 -9.91 0.98
C MET A 9 4.96 -9.12 2.27
N SER A 10 6.09 -9.00 2.95
CA SER A 10 6.29 -8.11 4.09
C SER A 10 7.69 -7.53 4.01
N LYS A 11 7.87 -6.36 4.61
CA LYS A 11 9.18 -5.70 4.66
C LYS A 11 9.34 -5.00 6.00
N LYS A 12 10.43 -5.31 6.70
CA LYS A 12 10.81 -4.57 7.91
C LYS A 12 11.21 -3.14 7.55
N LEU A 13 10.65 -2.18 8.28
CA LEU A 13 11.08 -0.80 8.22
C LEU A 13 12.47 -0.65 8.85
N THR A 14 13.31 0.20 8.27
CA THR A 14 14.61 0.57 8.86
C THR A 14 14.42 1.42 10.12
N ARG A 15 15.46 1.58 10.92
CA ARG A 15 15.43 2.42 12.14
C ARG A 15 14.97 3.85 11.87
N THR A 16 15.32 4.41 10.71
CA THR A 16 14.86 5.74 10.30
C THR A 16 13.39 5.73 9.87
N GLN A 17 12.96 4.66 9.20
CA GLN A 17 11.60 4.51 8.67
C GLN A 17 10.56 4.32 9.76
N ILE A 18 10.92 3.64 10.85
CA ILE A 18 10.06 3.46 12.03
C ILE A 18 9.66 4.80 12.64
N ASN A 19 10.51 5.83 12.53
CA ASN A 19 10.24 7.17 13.06
C ASN A 19 9.45 8.05 12.08
N TRP A 20 9.09 7.56 10.90
CA TRP A 20 8.27 8.32 9.97
C TRP A 20 6.83 8.44 10.49
N PRO A 21 6.10 9.50 10.12
CA PRO A 21 4.66 9.56 10.34
C PRO A 21 3.97 8.31 9.78
N THR A 22 2.94 7.79 10.45
CA THR A 22 2.23 6.57 10.04
C THR A 22 1.79 6.61 8.57
N ILE A 23 1.26 7.75 8.11
CA ILE A 23 0.86 7.93 6.71
C ILE A 23 2.00 7.71 5.71
N GLU A 24 3.25 8.05 6.07
CA GLU A 24 4.41 7.80 5.23
C GLU A 24 4.84 6.34 5.27
N GLN A 25 4.71 5.67 6.41
CA GLN A 25 4.99 4.24 6.52
C GLN A 25 4.03 3.42 5.66
N GLU A 26 2.74 3.73 5.75
CA GLU A 26 1.69 3.09 4.96
C GLU A 26 1.85 3.38 3.46
N CYS A 27 2.11 4.64 3.10
CA CYS A 27 2.38 4.99 1.71
C CYS A 27 3.62 4.29 1.16
N TYR A 28 4.67 4.15 1.96
CA TYR A 28 5.86 3.39 1.57
C TYR A 28 5.54 1.91 1.34
N ALA A 29 4.74 1.30 2.22
CA ALA A 29 4.31 -0.09 2.07
C ALA A 29 3.58 -0.32 0.74
N ILE A 30 2.68 0.59 0.35
CA ILE A 30 1.99 0.56 -0.95
C ILE A 30 2.98 0.60 -2.11
N VAL A 31 3.94 1.54 -2.09
CA VAL A 31 4.93 1.67 -3.16
C VAL A 31 5.75 0.39 -3.30
N GLN A 32 6.22 -0.15 -2.18
CA GLN A 32 6.99 -1.39 -2.18
C GLN A 32 6.18 -2.57 -2.71
N ALA A 33 4.89 -2.64 -2.40
CA ALA A 33 4.00 -3.67 -2.90
C ALA A 33 3.80 -3.58 -4.41
N ILE A 34 3.51 -2.38 -4.93
CA ILE A 34 3.30 -2.19 -6.36
C ILE A 34 4.59 -2.46 -7.15
N GLU A 35 5.75 -1.98 -6.67
CA GLU A 35 7.04 -2.25 -7.30
C GLU A 35 7.39 -3.75 -7.31
N LYS A 36 7.12 -4.46 -6.21
CA LYS A 36 7.39 -5.90 -6.12
C LYS A 36 6.58 -6.70 -7.13
N TRP A 37 5.35 -6.27 -7.38
CA TRP A 37 4.39 -6.96 -8.25
C TRP A 37 4.22 -6.26 -9.60
N ASP A 38 5.17 -5.39 -10.00
CA ASP A 38 5.12 -4.63 -11.25
C ASP A 38 4.76 -5.49 -12.47
N LYS A 39 5.41 -6.65 -12.61
CA LYS A 39 5.15 -7.62 -13.69
C LYS A 39 3.71 -8.15 -13.78
N TYR A 40 2.94 -8.07 -12.69
CA TYR A 40 1.53 -8.48 -12.64
C TYR A 40 0.57 -7.29 -12.75
N LEU A 41 1.00 -6.11 -12.31
CA LEU A 41 0.13 -4.92 -12.16
C LEU A 41 0.26 -3.96 -13.35
N ARG A 42 1.42 -3.90 -13.99
CA ARG A 42 1.68 -2.98 -15.09
C ARG A 42 0.75 -3.28 -16.27
N GLY A 43 0.06 -2.25 -16.74
CA GLY A 43 -0.91 -2.35 -17.85
C GLY A 43 -2.28 -2.91 -17.46
N HIS A 44 -2.49 -3.30 -16.21
CA HIS A 44 -3.76 -3.82 -15.72
C HIS A 44 -4.43 -2.86 -14.72
N GLU A 45 -5.77 -2.90 -14.68
CA GLU A 45 -6.52 -2.23 -13.63
C GLU A 45 -6.65 -3.15 -12.41
N PHE A 46 -6.35 -2.63 -11.22
CA PHE A 46 -6.47 -3.39 -9.98
C PHE A 46 -7.07 -2.56 -8.83
N ILE A 47 -7.47 -3.24 -7.76
CA ILE A 47 -7.99 -2.62 -6.54
C ILE A 47 -6.89 -2.68 -5.50
N LEU A 48 -6.54 -1.52 -4.93
CA LEU A 48 -5.68 -1.42 -3.77
C LEU A 48 -6.55 -1.31 -2.53
N GLU A 49 -6.52 -2.32 -1.68
CA GLU A 49 -7.26 -2.34 -0.42
C GLU A 49 -6.36 -1.88 0.73
N THR A 50 -6.86 -0.96 1.56
CA THR A 50 -6.17 -0.45 2.75
C THR A 50 -7.18 -0.15 3.86
N ASP A 51 -6.78 -0.34 5.11
CA ASP A 51 -7.53 0.08 6.30
C ASP A 51 -7.15 1.48 6.78
N HIS A 52 -6.25 2.17 6.04
CA HIS A 52 -5.82 3.53 6.35
C HIS A 52 -6.63 4.55 5.55
N GLU A 53 -7.66 5.11 6.19
CA GLU A 53 -8.61 6.05 5.58
C GLU A 53 -7.96 7.26 4.86
N PRO A 54 -6.91 7.92 5.39
CA PRO A 54 -6.20 8.99 4.68
C PRO A 54 -5.62 8.59 3.31
N LEU A 55 -5.38 7.30 3.08
CA LEU A 55 -4.84 6.80 1.81
C LEU A 55 -5.94 6.48 0.79
N ILE A 56 -7.23 6.55 1.14
CA ILE A 56 -8.32 6.46 0.16
C ILE A 56 -8.17 7.55 -0.90
N HIS A 57 -7.75 8.74 -0.48
CA HIS A 57 -7.54 9.89 -1.35
C HIS A 57 -6.14 9.93 -1.97
N PHE A 58 -5.33 8.88 -1.76
CA PHE A 58 -3.99 8.76 -2.34
C PHE A 58 -4.02 8.89 -3.87
N ALA A 59 -5.05 8.37 -4.53
CA ALA A 59 -5.24 8.52 -5.97
C ALA A 59 -5.83 9.90 -6.38
N ASN A 60 -6.51 10.60 -5.46
CA ASN A 60 -7.38 11.75 -5.75
C ASN A 60 -6.76 13.14 -5.54
N LYS A 61 -5.42 13.26 -5.53
CA LYS A 61 -4.67 14.54 -5.44
C LYS A 61 -4.97 15.41 -4.20
N GLU A 62 -5.34 14.83 -3.06
CA GLU A 62 -5.35 15.60 -1.80
C GLU A 62 -3.93 15.95 -1.33
N GLN A 63 -3.79 16.98 -0.50
CA GLN A 63 -2.50 17.45 0.04
C GLN A 63 -1.86 16.39 0.94
N LEU A 64 -1.19 15.42 0.32
CA LEU A 64 -0.27 14.52 0.98
C LEU A 64 1.02 15.27 1.34
N ASN A 65 1.76 14.79 2.33
CA ASN A 65 3.10 15.31 2.56
C ASN A 65 3.99 15.11 1.32
N LYS A 66 5.08 15.89 1.24
CA LYS A 66 5.99 15.91 0.07
C LYS A 66 6.54 14.53 -0.30
N ARG A 67 6.70 13.62 0.66
CA ARG A 67 7.24 12.28 0.41
C ARG A 67 6.19 11.38 -0.24
N CYS A 68 4.99 11.34 0.33
CA CYS A 68 3.85 10.62 -0.22
C CYS A 68 3.46 11.16 -1.61
N GLU A 69 3.56 12.47 -1.86
CA GLU A 69 3.29 13.04 -3.18
C GLU A 69 4.29 12.57 -4.25
N ARG A 70 5.60 12.51 -3.91
CA ARG A 70 6.62 11.96 -4.82
C ARG A 70 6.33 10.50 -5.17
N TRP A 71 5.90 9.72 -4.19
CA TRP A 71 5.52 8.33 -4.41
C TRP A 71 4.23 8.18 -5.21
N ARG A 72 3.24 9.05 -4.99
CA ARG A 72 2.03 9.10 -5.82
C ARG A 72 2.38 9.36 -7.29
N LEU A 73 3.28 10.31 -7.56
CA LEU A 73 3.75 10.59 -8.92
C LEU A 73 4.47 9.38 -9.53
N LYS A 74 5.29 8.69 -8.75
CA LYS A 74 5.94 7.44 -9.20
C LYS A 74 4.93 6.36 -9.57
N LEU A 75 3.83 6.27 -8.82
CA LEU A 75 2.77 5.30 -9.04
C LEU A 75 1.74 5.76 -10.09
N ALA A 76 1.88 6.95 -10.68
CA ALA A 76 0.92 7.50 -11.64
C ALA A 76 0.84 6.71 -12.96
N GLU A 77 1.83 5.86 -13.25
CA GLU A 77 1.80 4.95 -14.41
C GLU A 77 0.90 3.73 -14.22
N TYR A 78 0.52 3.41 -12.98
CA TYR A 78 -0.36 2.28 -12.66
C TYR A 78 -1.82 2.72 -12.65
N ARG A 79 -2.71 1.81 -13.05
CA ARG A 79 -4.16 2.04 -13.01
C ARG A 79 -4.76 1.28 -11.84
N PHE A 80 -5.09 1.99 -10.77
CA PHE A 80 -5.73 1.37 -9.61
C PHE A 80 -6.77 2.26 -8.97
N LYS A 81 -7.72 1.62 -8.29
CA LYS A 81 -8.68 2.28 -7.40
C LYS A 81 -8.34 1.92 -5.97
N VAL A 82 -8.30 2.91 -5.09
CA VAL A 82 -8.15 2.66 -3.66
C VAL A 82 -9.51 2.38 -3.06
N LYS A 83 -9.59 1.31 -2.27
CA LYS A 83 -10.79 0.91 -1.55
C LYS A 83 -10.45 0.73 -0.08
N HIS A 84 -11.24 1.37 0.77
CA HIS A 84 -11.13 1.14 2.19
C HIS A 84 -11.68 -0.23 2.57
N ILE A 85 -10.95 -0.96 3.40
CA ILE A 85 -11.43 -2.17 4.05
C ILE A 85 -11.33 -2.00 5.55
N GLN A 86 -12.31 -2.51 6.29
CA GLN A 86 -12.23 -2.51 7.75
C GLN A 86 -11.01 -3.33 8.18
N GLY A 87 -10.21 -2.85 9.15
CA GLY A 87 -9.05 -3.59 9.66
C GLY A 87 -9.38 -5.02 10.12
N LYS A 88 -10.59 -5.25 10.64
CA LYS A 88 -11.12 -6.59 10.97
C LYS A 88 -11.28 -7.53 9.77
N LYS A 89 -11.20 -7.05 8.54
CA LYS A 89 -11.19 -7.87 7.32
C LYS A 89 -9.79 -7.96 6.72
N ASN A 90 -8.86 -7.14 7.19
CA ASN A 90 -7.47 -7.06 6.74
C ASN A 90 -6.52 -7.95 7.57
N HIS A 91 -7.03 -9.07 8.12
CA HIS A 91 -6.31 -9.90 9.09
C HIS A 91 -4.94 -10.37 8.61
N MET A 92 -4.82 -10.75 7.34
CA MET A 92 -3.58 -11.29 6.81
C MET A 92 -2.51 -10.21 6.63
N ALA A 93 -2.90 -9.02 6.17
CA ALA A 93 -1.95 -7.91 6.06
C ALA A 93 -1.52 -7.40 7.45
N ASP A 94 -2.44 -7.32 8.42
CA ASP A 94 -2.11 -6.94 9.81
C ASP A 94 -1.20 -7.98 10.48
N TYR A 95 -1.42 -9.28 10.22
CA TYR A 95 -0.53 -10.32 10.71
C TYR A 95 0.89 -10.18 10.13
N LEU A 96 1.00 -10.02 8.81
CA LEU A 96 2.30 -9.92 8.12
C LEU A 96 3.03 -8.60 8.42
N SER A 97 2.32 -7.52 8.75
CA SER A 97 2.93 -6.25 9.16
C SER A 97 3.52 -6.33 10.57
N ARG A 98 2.88 -7.10 11.47
CA ARG A 98 3.35 -7.35 12.85
C ARG A 98 4.39 -8.46 12.94
N SER A 99 4.36 -9.43 12.04
CA SER A 99 5.27 -10.57 11.97
C SER A 99 5.78 -10.74 10.54
N PRO A 100 6.69 -9.85 10.09
CA PRO A 100 7.20 -9.87 8.73
C PRO A 100 7.99 -11.17 8.45
N VAL A 101 7.59 -11.86 7.39
CA VAL A 101 8.30 -12.98 6.74
C VAL A 101 9.45 -12.49 5.86
#